data_AF-A0AAP3A6K7-F1
#
_entry.id   AF-A0AAP3A6K7-F1
#
_cell.length_a   1.000
_cell.length_b   1.000
_cell.length_c   1.000
_cell.angle_alpha   90.00
_cell.angle_beta   90.00
_cell.angle_gamma   90.00
#
_symmetry.space_group_name_H-M   'P 1'
#
loop_
_entity.id
_entity.type
_entity.pdbx_description
1 polymer ?
#
loop_
_entity_poly.entity_id
_entity_poly.type
_entity_poly.pdbx_seq_one_letter_code
_entity_poly.pdbx_strand_id
1 'polypeptide(L)'
;LNMAVEWGWLDRTPKISTPRVKNGRIRWLTEEESKRLFAEIAPHFFPVVMFAITTGLRRSNVTDLEWSQVDLDKKMAWMHPDETKAGNAIGV
;
A
#
# COMPACT_ATOMS: atom_id res chain seq x y z
N LEU A 1 2.73 5.69 26.78
CA LEU A 1 2.17 6.17 28.07
C LEU A 1 1.14 5.21 28.65
N ASN A 2 0.14 4.76 27.88
CA ASN A 2 -0.80 3.73 28.37
C ASN A 2 -0.09 2.44 28.79
N MET A 3 0.89 1.95 28.01
CA MET A 3 1.70 0.78 28.37
C MET A 3 2.50 0.98 29.69
N ALA A 4 2.92 2.21 29.99
CA ALA A 4 3.63 2.51 31.23
C ALA A 4 2.70 2.52 32.45
N VAL A 5 1.41 2.78 32.26
CA VAL A 5 0.38 2.60 33.30
C VAL A 5 0.10 1.12 33.50
N GLU A 6 -0.02 0.33 32.42
CA GLU A 6 -0.19 -1.13 32.51
C GLU A 6 0.99 -1.82 33.21
N TRP A 7 2.21 -1.34 33.00
CA TRP A 7 3.41 -1.85 33.68
C TRP A 7 3.63 -1.26 35.08
N GLY A 8 2.72 -0.41 35.57
CA GLY A 8 2.79 0.17 36.92
C GLY A 8 3.89 1.23 37.10
N TRP A 9 4.46 1.76 36.02
CA TRP A 9 5.47 2.82 36.07
C TRP A 9 4.85 4.21 36.23
N LEU A 10 3.56 4.34 35.94
CA LEU A 10 2.77 5.56 36.13
C LEU A 10 1.40 5.22 36.68
N ASP A 11 0.90 6.01 37.63
CA ASP A 11 -0.46 5.82 38.17
C ASP A 11 -1.54 6.19 37.14
N ARG A 12 -1.26 7.13 36.23
CA ARG A 12 -2.19 7.57 35.19
C ARG A 12 -1.50 8.17 33.96
N THR A 13 -2.10 8.00 32.80
CA THR A 13 -1.63 8.63 31.55
C THR A 13 -1.95 10.13 31.56
N PRO A 14 -0.97 11.02 31.30
CA PRO A 14 -1.24 12.45 31.13
C PRO A 14 -2.02 12.71 29.84
N LYS A 15 -2.94 13.69 29.89
CA LYS A 15 -3.78 14.06 28.75
C LYS A 15 -2.98 14.93 27.78
N ILE A 16 -2.46 14.32 26.72
CA ILE A 16 -1.74 15.02 25.65
C ILE A 16 -2.73 15.38 24.55
N SER A 17 -2.83 16.67 24.20
CA SER A 17 -3.59 17.11 23.05
C SER A 17 -2.80 16.81 21.78
N THR A 18 -3.29 15.89 20.96
CA THR A 18 -2.72 15.64 19.63
C THR A 18 -3.30 16.64 18.63
N PRO A 19 -2.47 17.33 17.84
CA PRO A 19 -2.98 18.17 16.76
C PRO A 19 -3.82 17.32 15.80
N ARG A 20 -4.96 17.86 15.34
CA ARG A 20 -5.77 17.18 14.32
C ARG A 20 -4.94 17.10 13.04
N VAL A 21 -4.70 15.88 12.57
CA VAL A 21 -4.10 15.65 11.26
C VAL A 21 -5.05 16.28 10.23
N LYS A 22 -4.56 17.27 9.49
CA LYS A 22 -5.26 17.73 8.29
C LYS A 22 -5.22 16.56 7.32
N ASN A 23 -6.36 15.88 7.10
CA ASN A 23 -6.44 14.83 6.11
C ASN A 23 -5.88 15.37 4.79
N GLY A 24 -4.79 14.77 4.31
CA GLY A 24 -4.13 15.18 3.08
C GLY A 24 -5.09 15.08 1.89
N ARG A 25 -4.82 15.84 0.83
CA ARG A 25 -5.57 15.75 -0.42
C ARG A 25 -5.49 14.31 -0.95
N ILE A 26 -6.63 13.66 -1.06
CA ILE A 26 -6.78 12.43 -1.84
C ILE A 26 -6.82 12.87 -3.31
N ARG A 27 -5.82 12.47 -4.09
CA ARG A 27 -5.73 12.74 -5.53
C ARG A 27 -5.54 11.41 -6.26
N TRP A 28 -6.26 11.24 -7.36
CA TRP A 28 -6.05 10.18 -8.34
C TRP A 28 -5.54 10.79 -9.65
N LEU A 29 -4.97 9.96 -10.53
CA LEU A 29 -4.61 10.36 -11.89
C LEU A 29 -5.88 10.53 -12.72
N THR A 30 -5.97 11.60 -13.50
CA THR A 30 -7.00 11.69 -14.54
C THR A 30 -6.65 10.80 -15.73
N GLU A 31 -7.59 10.61 -16.65
CA GLU A 31 -7.35 9.86 -17.87
C GLU A 31 -6.25 10.52 -18.73
N GLU A 32 -6.27 11.85 -18.85
CA GLU A 32 -5.27 12.64 -19.58
C GLU A 32 -3.89 12.52 -18.94
N GLU A 33 -3.82 12.55 -17.61
CA GLU A 33 -2.57 12.37 -16.88
C GLU A 33 -2.01 10.96 -17.05
N SER A 34 -2.87 9.94 -17.06
CA SER A 34 -2.48 8.55 -17.32
C SER A 34 -1.96 8.39 -18.74
N LYS A 35 -2.62 8.97 -19.74
CA LYS A 35 -2.14 8.98 -21.14
C LYS A 35 -0.77 9.64 -21.27
N ARG A 36 -0.58 10.80 -20.62
CA ARG A 36 0.72 11.50 -20.60
C ARG A 36 1.80 10.70 -19.90
N LEU A 37 1.47 10.03 -18.79
CA LEU A 37 2.39 9.15 -18.09
C LEU A 37 2.88 8.04 -19.01
N PHE A 38 1.97 7.33 -19.69
CA PHE A 38 2.35 6.23 -20.58
C PHE A 38 3.05 6.69 -21.87
N ALA A 39 2.86 7.94 -22.30
CA ALA A 39 3.60 8.50 -23.44
C ALA A 39 5.07 8.79 -23.12
N GLU A 40 5.37 9.18 -21.86
CA GLU A 40 6.71 9.63 -21.45
C GLU A 40 7.51 8.56 -20.68
N ILE A 41 6.86 7.47 -20.24
CA ILE A 41 7.50 6.46 -19.42
C ILE A 41 8.53 5.66 -20.20
N ALA A 42 9.66 5.36 -19.56
CA ALA A 42 10.65 4.48 -20.18
C ALA A 42 10.06 3.08 -20.42
N PRO A 43 10.34 2.41 -21.55
CA PRO A 43 9.70 1.15 -21.92
C PRO A 43 9.78 0.05 -20.86
N HIS A 44 10.89 -0.03 -20.11
CA HIS A 44 11.09 -1.02 -19.06
C HIS A 44 10.22 -0.80 -17.82
N PHE A 45 9.73 0.42 -17.58
CA PHE A 45 8.82 0.72 -16.47
C PHE A 45 7.35 0.51 -16.84
N PHE A 46 7.02 0.46 -18.13
CA PHE A 46 5.64 0.33 -18.60
C PHE A 46 4.90 -0.84 -17.95
N PRO A 47 5.44 -2.08 -17.90
CA PRO A 47 4.70 -3.22 -17.35
C PRO A 47 4.38 -3.05 -15.86
N VAL A 48 5.34 -2.54 -15.08
CA VAL A 48 5.22 -2.36 -13.63
C VAL A 48 4.19 -1.26 -13.31
N VAL A 49 4.24 -0.14 -14.02
CA VAL A 49 3.30 0.97 -13.81
C VAL A 49 1.90 0.61 -14.29
N MET A 50 1.79 -0.09 -15.41
CA MET A 50 0.51 -0.60 -15.90
C MET A 50 -0.13 -1.52 -14.86
N PHE A 51 0.63 -2.49 -14.36
CA PHE A 51 0.18 -3.43 -13.33
C PHE A 51 -0.24 -2.72 -12.03
N ALA A 52 0.53 -1.73 -11.57
CA ALA A 52 0.20 -0.96 -10.36
C ALA A 52 -1.11 -0.17 -10.50
N ILE A 53 -1.33 0.47 -11.66
CA ILE A 53 -2.53 1.27 -11.92
C ILE A 53 -3.77 0.39 -12.05
N THR A 54 -3.66 -0.79 -12.67
CA THR A 54 -4.82 -1.68 -12.87
C THR A 54 -5.21 -2.46 -11.62
N THR A 55 -4.25 -2.89 -10.82
CA THR A 55 -4.50 -3.72 -9.64
C THR A 55 -4.73 -2.90 -8.37
N GLY A 56 -4.28 -1.65 -8.32
CA GLY A 56 -4.38 -0.80 -7.13
C GLY A 56 -3.56 -1.30 -5.95
N LEU A 57 -2.64 -2.23 -6.18
CA LEU A 57 -1.75 -2.76 -5.15
C LEU A 57 -0.86 -1.66 -4.56
N ARG A 58 -0.45 -1.85 -3.31
CA ARG A 58 0.55 -0.99 -2.69
C ARG A 58 1.86 -1.13 -3.43
N ARG A 59 2.66 -0.06 -3.42
CA ARG A 59 3.98 -0.05 -4.07
C ARG A 59 4.83 -1.26 -3.65
N SER A 60 4.93 -1.56 -2.35
CA SER A 60 5.69 -2.71 -1.86
C SER A 60 5.18 -4.02 -2.45
N ASN A 61 3.86 -4.21 -2.46
CA ASN A 61 3.24 -5.40 -3.03
C ASN A 61 3.54 -5.53 -4.53
N VAL A 62 3.67 -4.43 -5.27
CA VAL A 62 4.08 -4.49 -6.68
C VAL A 62 5.59 -4.76 -6.82
N THR A 63 6.44 -4.14 -6.01
CA THR A 63 7.90 -4.23 -6.16
C THR A 63 8.50 -5.50 -5.60
N ASP A 64 7.82 -6.11 -4.62
CA ASP A 64 8.33 -7.25 -3.85
C ASP A 64 7.63 -8.56 -4.25
N LEU A 65 6.74 -8.52 -5.26
CA LEU A 65 6.03 -9.68 -5.78
C LEU A 65 7.00 -10.75 -6.29
N GLU A 66 6.86 -11.97 -5.78
CA GLU A 66 7.66 -13.11 -6.21
C GLU A 66 6.96 -13.95 -7.29
N TRP A 67 7.74 -14.67 -8.10
CA TRP A 67 7.18 -15.59 -9.10
C TRP A 67 6.37 -16.73 -8.49
N SER A 68 6.68 -17.12 -7.25
CA SER A 68 5.93 -18.11 -6.46
C SER A 68 4.49 -17.67 -6.18
N GLN A 69 4.21 -16.37 -6.29
CA GLN A 69 2.95 -15.71 -5.98
C GLN A 69 2.12 -15.39 -7.23
N VAL A 70 2.53 -15.88 -8.41
CA VAL A 70 1.89 -15.59 -9.70
C VAL A 70 1.51 -16.90 -10.40
N ASP A 71 0.25 -17.01 -10.78
CA ASP A 71 -0.27 -18.07 -11.63
C ASP A 71 -0.73 -17.43 -12.95
N LEU A 72 0.10 -17.53 -13.99
CA LEU A 72 -0.18 -16.93 -15.29
C LEU A 72 -1.30 -17.66 -16.04
N ASP A 73 -1.49 -18.96 -15.79
CA ASP A 73 -2.57 -19.76 -16.41
C ASP A 73 -3.93 -19.30 -15.86
N LYS A 74 -4.00 -19.06 -14.55
CA LYS A 74 -5.19 -18.50 -13.89
C LYS A 74 -5.28 -16.98 -13.97
N LYS A 75 -4.24 -16.31 -14.48
CA LYS A 75 -4.11 -14.84 -14.53
C LYS A 75 -4.31 -14.19 -13.15
N MET A 76 -3.71 -14.79 -12.13
CA MET A 76 -3.93 -14.43 -10.74
C MET A 76 -2.60 -14.18 -10.05
N ALA A 77 -2.55 -13.17 -9.19
CA ALA A 77 -1.46 -12.98 -8.24
C ALA A 77 -2.02 -12.86 -6.82
N TRP A 78 -1.25 -13.29 -5.81
CA TRP A 78 -1.67 -13.17 -4.41
C TRP A 78 -0.55 -12.66 -3.51
N MET A 79 -0.93 -11.99 -2.42
CA MET A 79 -0.03 -11.53 -1.36
C MET A 79 -0.30 -12.34 -0.10
N HIS A 80 0.75 -12.78 0.58
CA HIS A 80 0.58 -13.51 1.83
C HIS A 80 0.10 -12.58 2.96
N PRO A 81 -0.64 -13.10 3.95
CA PRO A 81 -1.22 -12.29 5.03
C PRO A 81 -0.21 -11.44 5.81
N ASP A 82 1.00 -11.96 6.01
CA ASP A 82 2.14 -11.31 6.65
C ASP A 82 2.74 -10.14 5.84
N GLU A 83 2.48 -10.12 4.53
CA GLU A 83 2.89 -9.05 3.62
C GLU A 83 1.81 -7.95 3.49
N THR A 84 0.62 -8.17 4.07
CA THR A 84 -0.48 -7.19 4.04
C THR A 84 -0.64 -6.49 5.38
N LYS A 85 -0.84 -5.18 5.33
CA LYS A 85 -1.11 -4.36 6.53
C LYS A 85 -2.33 -4.85 7.32
N ALA A 86 -3.27 -5.53 6.67
CA ALA A 86 -4.51 -5.99 7.29
C ALA A 86 -4.40 -7.42 7.86
N GLY A 87 -3.29 -8.14 7.62
CA GLY A 87 -3.13 -9.52 8.09
C GLY A 87 -4.00 -10.54 7.33
N ASN A 88 -4.49 -10.20 6.13
CA ASN A 88 -5.31 -11.07 5.28
C ASN A 88 -4.67 -11.21 3.91
N ALA A 89 -4.82 -12.36 3.26
CA ALA A 89 -4.37 -12.53 1.88
C ALA A 89 -5.15 -11.62 0.93
N ILE A 90 -4.46 -11.06 -0.07
CA ILE A 90 -5.07 -10.27 -1.14
C ILE A 90 -4.81 -11.01 -2.45
N GLY A 91 -5.86 -11.34 -3.19
CA GLY A 91 -5.76 -11.84 -4.56
C GLY A 91 -6.15 -10.75 -5.56
N VAL A 92 -5.43 -10.66 -6.67
CA VAL A 92 -5.71 -9.77 -7.81
C VAL A 92 -5.73 -10.53 -9.12
#